data_AF-A0A9E2L3E2-F1
#
_entry.id   AF-A0A9E2L3E2-F1
#
_cell.length_a   1.000
_cell.length_b   1.000
_cell.length_c   1.000
_cell.angle_alpha   90.00
_cell.angle_beta   90.00
_cell.angle_gamma   90.00
#
_symmetry.space_group_name_H-M   'P 1'
#
loop_
_entity.id
_entity.type
_entity.pdbx_description
1 polymer ?
#
loop_
_entity_poly.entity_id
_entity_poly.type
_entity_poly.pdbx_seq_one_letter_code
_entity_poly.pdbx_strand_id
1 'polypeptide(L)'
;MPENKTEEVQSLGAKMDQYTQKKKAEWNFNPFKKPETDKYFSSWADPYAYNSSILLGTITNAKELYDKPAFKMDKISFFYNPQLATSVEPLALSFDEGRHRLGVGIGFLWNGSFAMYGGGASQLYGTSFLFSSIILVNPTITYIYDNKLQVQLFPIRHVCYHMGGDILGDKTLYDLEKGDEFRDVGFEQTGASVSYRWGWFNFYSGITGAITNFYKSNFVNLVYFYGGTEMRVPIYGELNAVLSVHVGVNYDRISKIQRSADLLEYKLLSHYEEATPVFALGVGIEVHDWILGMKYDYARSRQMYAYEHMESKIGFSAMRHW
;
A
#
# COMPACT_ATOMS: atom_id res chain seq x y z
N MET A 1 59.63 -4.33 -23.50
CA MET A 1 58.55 -3.34 -23.35
C MET A 1 57.51 -3.96 -22.42
N PRO A 2 57.28 -3.43 -21.21
CA PRO A 2 56.22 -3.94 -20.34
C PRO A 2 54.87 -3.40 -20.82
N GLU A 3 53.89 -4.29 -20.99
CA GLU A 3 52.51 -3.92 -21.29
C GLU A 3 51.92 -3.13 -20.12
N ASN A 4 51.53 -1.90 -20.41
CA ASN A 4 50.88 -0.99 -19.48
C ASN A 4 49.41 -1.42 -19.35
N LYS A 5 49.08 -2.23 -18.34
CA LYS A 5 47.69 -2.49 -17.96
C LYS A 5 47.15 -1.26 -17.25
N THR A 6 46.40 -0.43 -17.97
CA THR A 6 45.54 0.59 -17.38
C THR A 6 44.45 -0.14 -16.58
N GLU A 7 44.58 -0.16 -15.26
CA GLU A 7 43.46 -0.50 -14.38
C GLU A 7 42.40 0.61 -14.52
N GLU A 8 41.33 0.33 -15.27
CA GLU A 8 40.14 1.17 -15.22
C GLU A 8 39.63 1.20 -13.78
N VAL A 9 39.63 2.39 -13.18
CA VAL A 9 39.02 2.63 -11.88
C VAL A 9 37.50 2.46 -12.03
N GLN A 10 37.02 1.22 -11.86
CA GLN A 10 35.60 0.92 -11.84
C GLN A 10 34.93 1.71 -10.72
N SER A 11 33.88 2.47 -11.07
CA SER A 11 33.07 3.19 -10.09
C SER A 11 32.51 2.23 -9.03
N LEU A 12 32.29 2.72 -7.81
CA LEU A 12 31.77 1.90 -6.71
C LEU A 12 30.46 1.18 -7.10
N GLY A 13 29.61 1.82 -7.92
CA GLY A 13 28.39 1.22 -8.46
C GLY A 13 28.66 0.03 -9.39
N ALA A 14 29.64 0.14 -10.29
CA ALA A 14 30.00 -0.95 -11.21
C ALA A 14 30.46 -2.21 -10.46
N LYS A 15 31.21 -2.04 -9.36
CA LYS A 15 31.64 -3.17 -8.52
C LYS A 15 30.47 -3.87 -7.81
N MET A 16 29.46 -3.11 -7.37
CA MET A 16 28.24 -3.66 -6.76
C MET A 16 27.37 -4.41 -7.78
N ASP A 17 27.27 -3.88 -9.00
CA ASP A 17 26.48 -4.47 -10.08
C ASP A 17 27.10 -5.77 -10.61
N GLN A 18 28.43 -5.82 -10.75
CA GLN A 18 29.16 -6.99 -11.28
C GLN A 18 29.04 -8.22 -10.35
N TYR A 19 29.05 -8.01 -9.03
CA TYR A 19 28.81 -9.06 -8.04
C TYR A 19 27.37 -9.59 -8.11
N THR A 20 26.39 -8.71 -8.34
CA THR A 20 24.96 -9.06 -8.41
C THR A 20 24.60 -9.78 -9.72
N GLN A 21 25.19 -9.39 -10.85
CA GLN A 21 24.90 -10.00 -12.16
C GLN A 21 25.41 -11.44 -12.27
N LYS A 22 26.58 -11.75 -11.70
CA LYS A 22 27.17 -13.11 -11.75
C LYS A 22 26.32 -14.18 -11.06
N LYS A 23 25.42 -13.79 -10.15
CA LYS A 23 24.49 -14.69 -9.44
C LYS A 23 23.10 -14.80 -10.09
N LYS A 24 22.70 -13.87 -10.97
CA LYS A 24 21.34 -13.75 -11.51
C LYS A 24 21.11 -14.43 -12.87
N ALA A 25 22.17 -14.85 -13.55
CA ALA A 25 22.10 -15.38 -14.91
C ALA A 25 21.48 -16.80 -15.03
N GLU A 26 21.03 -17.42 -13.93
CA GLU A 26 20.57 -18.81 -13.97
C GLU A 26 19.05 -19.00 -14.17
N TRP A 27 18.21 -17.95 -14.22
CA TRP A 27 16.76 -18.14 -14.38
C TRP A 27 16.14 -17.33 -15.53
N ASN A 28 15.69 -18.05 -16.56
CA ASN A 28 14.75 -17.56 -17.57
C ASN A 28 13.47 -17.05 -16.90
N PHE A 29 12.85 -16.07 -17.55
CA PHE A 29 11.83 -15.19 -17.01
C PHE A 29 10.55 -15.92 -16.55
N ASN A 30 10.11 -15.60 -15.32
CA ASN A 30 9.01 -16.25 -14.60
C ASN A 30 7.74 -15.38 -14.76
N PRO A 31 6.55 -15.95 -15.06
CA PRO A 31 5.29 -15.20 -15.10
C PRO A 31 4.82 -14.64 -13.74
N PHE A 32 5.48 -15.05 -12.66
CA PHE A 32 5.40 -14.46 -11.33
C PHE A 32 6.61 -13.58 -11.06
N LYS A 33 6.43 -12.52 -10.26
CA LYS A 33 7.52 -11.64 -9.81
C LYS A 33 8.71 -12.47 -9.27
N LYS A 34 9.93 -12.00 -9.55
CA LYS A 34 11.17 -12.64 -9.10
C LYS A 34 11.64 -11.95 -7.82
N PRO A 35 11.54 -12.60 -6.64
CA PRO A 35 11.77 -11.92 -5.36
C PRO A 35 13.16 -11.27 -5.25
N GLU A 36 14.21 -11.92 -5.76
CA GLU A 36 15.59 -11.40 -5.67
C GLU A 36 15.84 -10.08 -6.44
N THR A 37 15.16 -9.86 -7.57
CA THR A 37 15.29 -8.65 -8.39
C THR A 37 14.20 -7.64 -8.11
N ASP A 38 12.98 -8.14 -7.91
CA ASP A 38 11.78 -7.31 -7.93
C ASP A 38 11.46 -6.81 -6.51
N LYS A 39 12.12 -7.32 -5.46
CA LYS A 39 12.04 -6.75 -4.10
C LYS A 39 12.40 -5.27 -4.03
N TYR A 40 13.29 -4.81 -4.91
CA TYR A 40 13.70 -3.41 -4.98
C TYR A 40 12.64 -2.49 -5.63
N PHE A 41 11.63 -3.08 -6.27
CA PHE A 41 10.46 -2.39 -6.83
C PHE A 41 9.20 -2.55 -5.95
N SER A 42 9.36 -3.23 -4.82
CA SER A 42 8.30 -3.59 -3.89
C SER A 42 8.51 -2.85 -2.58
N SER A 43 8.09 -1.59 -2.53
CA SER A 43 8.28 -0.69 -1.38
C SER A 43 7.51 -1.18 -0.14
N TRP A 44 8.21 -1.34 0.99
CA TRP A 44 7.67 -1.69 2.30
C TRP A 44 6.93 -0.54 2.99
N ALA A 45 7.42 0.69 2.88
CA ALA A 45 6.74 1.84 3.49
C ALA A 45 5.46 2.25 2.75
N ASP A 46 5.39 2.01 1.43
CA ASP A 46 4.21 2.36 0.63
C ASP A 46 2.99 1.51 1.03
N PRO A 47 1.90 2.13 1.51
CA PRO A 47 0.70 1.42 1.95
C PRO A 47 -0.17 0.90 0.79
N TYR A 48 0.23 1.14 -0.46
CA TYR A 48 -0.43 0.62 -1.67
C TYR A 48 0.50 -0.30 -2.50
N ALA A 49 1.68 -0.64 -1.99
CA ALA A 49 2.53 -1.61 -2.65
C ALA A 49 1.85 -2.98 -2.70
N TYR A 50 1.96 -3.66 -3.86
CA TYR A 50 1.44 -5.02 -4.07
C TYR A 50 2.35 -6.07 -3.42
N ASN A 51 2.44 -5.99 -2.08
CA ASN A 51 3.16 -6.91 -1.21
C ASN A 51 2.20 -7.51 -0.18
N SER A 52 2.42 -8.76 0.22
CA SER A 52 1.69 -9.29 1.38
C SER A 52 2.38 -8.85 2.66
N SER A 53 1.62 -8.32 3.60
CA SER A 53 2.15 -7.92 4.91
C SER A 53 1.15 -8.15 6.01
N ILE A 54 1.61 -8.13 7.25
CA ILE A 54 0.77 -8.00 8.43
C ILE A 54 1.38 -6.92 9.31
N LEU A 55 0.55 -5.96 9.73
CA LEU A 55 0.90 -5.03 10.79
C LEU A 55 0.11 -5.43 12.03
N LEU A 56 0.80 -5.64 13.15
CA LEU A 56 0.23 -5.93 14.46
C LEU A 56 0.65 -4.81 15.40
N GLY A 57 -0.30 -4.07 15.95
CA GLY A 57 0.03 -2.91 16.76
C GLY A 57 -1.16 -2.18 17.31
N THR A 58 -1.06 -0.85 17.34
CA THR A 58 -2.09 0.03 17.88
C THR A 58 -2.41 1.18 16.94
N ILE A 59 -3.65 1.64 17.00
CA ILE A 59 -4.07 2.92 16.44
C ILE A 59 -3.97 3.93 17.58
N THR A 60 -2.96 4.80 17.55
CA THR A 60 -2.60 5.66 18.69
C THR A 60 -3.68 6.70 19.00
N ASN A 61 -4.48 7.07 18.00
CA ASN A 61 -5.58 8.02 18.11
C ASN A 61 -6.95 7.34 17.92
N ALA A 62 -7.07 6.08 18.37
CA ALA A 62 -8.30 5.29 18.25
C ALA A 62 -9.52 5.97 18.89
N LYS A 63 -9.35 6.71 19.99
CA LYS A 63 -10.47 7.35 20.70
C LYS A 63 -11.03 8.54 19.94
N GLU A 64 -10.20 9.29 19.23
CA GLU A 64 -10.63 10.41 18.39
C GLU A 64 -11.32 9.93 17.11
N LEU A 65 -10.91 8.76 16.60
CA LEU A 65 -11.49 8.16 15.40
C LEU A 65 -12.87 7.53 15.65
N TYR A 66 -13.14 7.09 16.89
CA TYR A 66 -14.33 6.32 17.25
C TYR A 66 -14.84 6.78 18.61
N ASP A 67 -15.60 7.87 18.61
CA ASP A 67 -16.12 8.52 19.82
C ASP A 67 -17.41 7.88 20.35
N LYS A 68 -17.97 6.88 19.64
CA LYS A 68 -19.26 6.29 19.97
C LYS A 68 -19.17 5.21 21.06
N PRO A 69 -20.08 5.22 22.06
CA PRO A 69 -20.08 4.26 23.16
C PRO A 69 -20.20 2.78 22.76
N ALA A 70 -20.80 2.50 21.60
CA ALA A 70 -20.96 1.14 21.09
C ALA A 70 -19.61 0.51 20.68
N PHE A 71 -18.62 1.33 20.31
CA PHE A 71 -17.26 0.89 20.05
C PHE A 71 -16.39 1.05 21.30
N LYS A 72 -16.21 -0.04 22.05
CA LYS A 72 -15.46 -0.05 23.32
C LYS A 72 -13.95 0.02 23.09
N MET A 73 -13.48 1.15 22.57
CA MET A 73 -12.07 1.39 22.24
C MET A 73 -11.12 1.15 23.40
N ASP A 74 -11.57 1.46 24.62
CA ASP A 74 -10.85 1.24 25.87
C ASP A 74 -10.57 -0.24 26.17
N LYS A 75 -11.28 -1.16 25.51
CA LYS A 75 -11.17 -2.61 25.73
C LYS A 75 -10.38 -3.34 24.65
N ILE A 76 -9.91 -2.64 23.61
CA ILE A 76 -9.10 -3.23 22.54
C ILE A 76 -7.67 -3.43 23.05
N SER A 77 -7.15 -4.65 22.91
CA SER A 77 -5.76 -4.99 23.25
C SER A 77 -4.80 -4.66 22.12
N PHE A 78 -5.19 -4.94 20.88
CA PHE A 78 -4.39 -4.61 19.70
C PHE A 78 -5.24 -4.56 18.44
N PHE A 79 -4.69 -3.91 17.43
CA PHE A 79 -5.19 -3.88 16.06
C PHE A 79 -4.26 -4.68 15.17
N TYR A 80 -4.82 -5.29 14.13
CA TYR A 80 -4.02 -5.94 13.11
C TYR A 80 -4.56 -5.70 11.69
N ASN A 81 -3.64 -5.46 10.76
CA ASN A 81 -3.93 -5.14 9.37
C ASN A 81 -3.22 -6.13 8.43
N PRO A 82 -3.84 -7.28 8.12
CA PRO A 82 -3.31 -8.17 7.10
C PRO A 82 -3.55 -7.58 5.71
N GLN A 83 -2.50 -7.53 4.92
CA GLN A 83 -2.53 -7.22 3.49
C GLN A 83 -2.13 -8.47 2.72
N LEU A 84 -2.98 -8.87 1.78
CA LEU A 84 -2.73 -9.95 0.84
C LEU A 84 -2.67 -9.33 -0.55
N ALA A 85 -1.50 -9.41 -1.18
CA ALA A 85 -1.34 -8.93 -2.55
C ALA A 85 -0.76 -10.03 -3.42
N THR A 86 -1.18 -10.05 -4.68
CA THR A 86 -0.62 -10.90 -5.72
C THR A 86 -0.65 -10.14 -7.05
N SER A 87 0.26 -10.48 -7.95
CA SER A 87 0.28 -9.96 -9.31
C SER A 87 0.67 -11.06 -10.27
N VAL A 88 0.02 -11.09 -11.42
CA VAL A 88 0.37 -11.99 -12.52
C VAL A 88 0.66 -11.17 -13.77
N GLU A 89 1.68 -11.55 -14.55
CA GLU A 89 2.00 -10.91 -15.82
C GLU A 89 1.81 -11.92 -16.97
N PRO A 90 0.59 -12.04 -17.54
CA PRO A 90 0.31 -13.03 -18.59
C PRO A 90 1.10 -12.78 -19.88
N LEU A 91 1.42 -11.52 -20.18
CA LEU A 91 2.30 -11.16 -21.28
C LEU A 91 3.54 -10.52 -20.69
N ALA A 92 4.68 -11.11 -20.98
CA ALA A 92 5.87 -10.76 -20.28
C ALA A 92 7.06 -11.12 -21.20
N LEU A 93 7.85 -10.12 -21.59
CA LEU A 93 8.85 -10.14 -22.66
C LEU A 93 10.19 -9.62 -22.14
N SER A 94 11.27 -10.23 -22.61
CA SER A 94 12.64 -9.86 -22.28
C SER A 94 13.47 -9.79 -23.56
N PHE A 95 14.20 -8.70 -23.78
CA PHE A 95 15.03 -8.51 -24.98
C PHE A 95 16.34 -7.80 -24.64
N ASP A 96 17.30 -7.84 -25.57
CA ASP A 96 18.68 -7.33 -25.39
C ASP A 96 19.34 -7.95 -24.14
N GLU A 97 19.45 -9.28 -24.14
CA GLU A 97 20.05 -10.06 -23.04
C GLU A 97 19.42 -9.80 -21.66
N GLY A 98 18.14 -9.39 -21.63
CA GLY A 98 17.41 -9.12 -20.39
C GLY A 98 17.63 -7.73 -19.80
N ARG A 99 18.29 -6.85 -20.55
CA ARG A 99 18.38 -5.42 -20.24
C ARG A 99 17.01 -4.76 -20.23
N HIS A 100 16.15 -5.13 -21.16
CA HIS A 100 14.80 -4.60 -21.26
C HIS A 100 13.79 -5.70 -20.92
N ARG A 101 12.90 -5.42 -19.96
CA ARG A 101 11.75 -6.27 -19.62
C ARG A 101 10.48 -5.47 -19.79
N LEU A 102 9.49 -6.04 -20.48
CA LEU A 102 8.15 -5.47 -20.64
C LEU A 102 7.13 -6.49 -20.14
N GLY A 103 6.23 -6.07 -19.26
CA GLY A 103 5.16 -6.88 -18.72
C GLY A 103 3.81 -6.20 -18.89
N VAL A 104 2.77 -6.97 -19.17
CA VAL A 104 1.38 -6.57 -19.01
C VAL A 104 0.77 -7.56 -18.03
N GLY A 105 0.25 -7.03 -16.92
CA GLY A 105 -0.19 -7.84 -15.80
C GLY A 105 -1.44 -7.31 -15.13
N ILE A 106 -1.89 -8.03 -14.11
CA ILE A 106 -3.00 -7.66 -13.24
C ILE A 106 -2.55 -7.86 -11.80
N GLY A 107 -2.67 -6.81 -10.99
CA GLY A 107 -2.47 -6.85 -9.55
C GLY A 107 -3.80 -6.96 -8.80
N PHE A 108 -3.80 -7.73 -7.73
CA PHE A 108 -4.87 -7.83 -6.76
C PHE A 108 -4.29 -7.53 -5.38
N LEU A 109 -4.96 -6.66 -4.62
CA LEU A 109 -4.58 -6.33 -3.25
C LEU A 109 -5.85 -6.32 -2.40
N TRP A 110 -5.83 -7.05 -1.30
CA TRP A 110 -6.81 -6.97 -0.23
C TRP A 110 -6.10 -6.54 1.05
N ASN A 111 -6.65 -5.54 1.75
CA ASN A 111 -6.13 -5.08 3.03
C ASN A 111 -7.29 -5.06 4.03
N GLY A 112 -7.19 -5.85 5.09
CA GLY A 112 -8.19 -5.90 6.16
C GLY A 112 -7.78 -5.08 7.38
N SER A 113 -8.76 -4.64 8.16
CA SER A 113 -8.55 -3.99 9.45
C SER A 113 -9.35 -4.67 10.53
N PHE A 114 -8.64 -5.17 11.52
CA PHE A 114 -9.21 -5.93 12.62
C PHE A 114 -8.80 -5.34 13.96
N ALA A 115 -9.67 -5.52 14.94
CA ALA A 115 -9.42 -5.19 16.33
C ALA A 115 -9.68 -6.43 17.19
N MET A 116 -8.82 -6.63 18.18
CA MET A 116 -8.97 -7.69 19.16
C MET A 116 -9.17 -7.11 20.56
N TYR A 117 -10.29 -7.50 21.20
CA TYR A 117 -10.62 -7.15 22.57
C TYR A 117 -9.77 -7.96 23.57
N GLY A 118 -9.47 -7.33 24.70
CA GLY A 118 -8.81 -7.98 25.83
C GLY A 118 -9.70 -8.97 26.59
N GLY A 119 -9.09 -9.71 27.52
CA GLY A 119 -9.80 -10.69 28.34
C GLY A 119 -10.99 -10.07 29.08
N GLY A 120 -12.15 -10.73 29.00
CA GLY A 120 -13.39 -10.28 29.64
C GLY A 120 -14.19 -9.24 28.85
N ALA A 121 -13.77 -8.88 27.65
CA ALA A 121 -14.49 -8.02 26.73
C ALA A 121 -14.75 -8.73 25.39
N SER A 122 -16.00 -8.71 24.94
CA SER A 122 -16.40 -9.12 23.60
C SER A 122 -17.47 -8.15 23.09
N GLN A 123 -17.58 -8.04 21.77
CA GLN A 123 -18.78 -7.51 21.11
C GLN A 123 -19.67 -8.67 20.65
N LEU A 124 -20.80 -8.35 20.03
CA LEU A 124 -21.85 -9.30 19.66
C LEU A 124 -21.33 -10.54 18.90
N TYR A 125 -20.27 -10.43 18.09
CA TYR A 125 -19.71 -11.56 17.32
C TYR A 125 -18.35 -12.11 17.78
N GLY A 126 -17.80 -11.68 18.93
CA GLY A 126 -16.62 -12.31 19.54
C GLY A 126 -15.50 -11.38 20.01
N THR A 127 -14.31 -11.94 20.17
CA THR A 127 -13.10 -11.27 20.68
C THR A 127 -12.31 -10.54 19.61
N SER A 128 -12.43 -10.95 18.34
CA SER A 128 -11.88 -10.26 17.18
C SER A 128 -12.98 -9.94 16.19
N PHE A 129 -12.90 -8.80 15.52
CA PHE A 129 -13.83 -8.43 14.45
C PHE A 129 -13.14 -7.66 13.34
N LEU A 130 -13.54 -7.97 12.10
CA LEU A 130 -13.21 -7.20 10.90
C LEU A 130 -14.12 -5.97 10.87
N PHE A 131 -13.55 -4.77 10.82
CA PHE A 131 -14.33 -3.54 10.74
C PHE A 131 -14.16 -2.78 9.44
N SER A 132 -13.08 -3.01 8.69
CA SER A 132 -12.94 -2.46 7.34
C SER A 132 -12.06 -3.34 6.47
N SER A 133 -12.28 -3.25 5.16
CA SER A 133 -11.41 -3.86 4.16
C SER A 133 -11.33 -3.01 2.91
N ILE A 134 -10.23 -3.16 2.19
CA ILE A 134 -9.94 -2.45 0.94
C ILE A 134 -9.56 -3.49 -0.08
N ILE A 135 -10.12 -3.38 -1.27
CA ILE A 135 -9.80 -4.20 -2.42
C ILE A 135 -9.28 -3.27 -3.51
N LEU A 136 -8.13 -3.60 -4.09
CA LEU A 136 -7.61 -2.94 -5.27
C LEU A 136 -7.36 -3.97 -6.37
N VAL A 137 -7.83 -3.65 -7.57
CA VAL A 137 -7.56 -4.43 -8.79
C VAL A 137 -7.06 -3.49 -9.86
N ASN A 138 -5.90 -3.79 -10.45
CA ASN A 138 -5.31 -2.94 -11.47
C ASN A 138 -4.62 -3.77 -12.57
N PRO A 139 -5.02 -3.63 -13.84
CA PRO A 139 -4.09 -3.88 -14.93
C PRO A 139 -2.85 -2.99 -14.80
N THR A 140 -1.71 -3.54 -15.22
CA THR A 140 -0.40 -2.88 -15.17
C THR A 140 0.30 -3.05 -16.51
N ILE A 141 0.98 -2.00 -16.95
CA ILE A 141 2.00 -2.09 -18.00
C ILE A 141 3.32 -1.73 -17.32
N THR A 142 4.20 -2.71 -17.18
CA THR A 142 5.48 -2.59 -16.49
C THR A 142 6.61 -2.59 -17.50
N TYR A 143 7.51 -1.63 -17.42
CA TYR A 143 8.76 -1.61 -18.16
C TYR A 143 9.92 -1.53 -17.18
N ILE A 144 10.90 -2.42 -17.31
CA ILE A 144 12.10 -2.43 -16.48
C ILE A 144 13.33 -2.33 -17.40
N TYR A 145 14.24 -1.45 -17.03
CA TYR A 145 15.52 -1.25 -17.68
C TYR A 145 16.68 -1.53 -16.72
N ASP A 146 17.58 -2.42 -17.15
CA ASP A 146 18.79 -2.83 -16.44
C ASP A 146 18.54 -3.34 -15.00
N ASN A 147 17.32 -3.80 -14.69
CA ASN A 147 16.86 -4.10 -13.33
C ASN A 147 17.13 -2.96 -12.32
N LYS A 148 17.21 -1.72 -12.81
CA LYS A 148 17.47 -0.51 -12.01
C LYS A 148 16.33 0.47 -12.07
N LEU A 149 15.79 0.71 -13.26
CA LEU A 149 14.67 1.61 -13.47
C LEU A 149 13.44 0.79 -13.81
N GLN A 150 12.36 0.98 -13.07
CA GLN A 150 11.03 0.48 -13.41
C GLN A 150 10.10 1.66 -13.64
N VAL A 151 9.35 1.62 -14.74
CA VAL A 151 8.19 2.48 -14.97
C VAL A 151 6.97 1.59 -15.05
N GLN A 152 5.92 1.92 -14.31
CA GLN A 152 4.68 1.18 -14.32
C GLN A 152 3.52 2.13 -14.59
N LEU A 153 2.65 1.74 -15.51
CA LEU A 153 1.42 2.44 -15.81
C LEU A 153 0.24 1.64 -15.26
N PHE A 154 -0.72 2.36 -14.69
CA PHE A 154 -2.00 1.84 -14.19
C PHE A 154 -3.10 2.41 -15.08
N PRO A 155 -3.40 1.81 -16.23
CA PRO A 155 -4.40 2.37 -17.15
C PRO A 155 -5.76 2.51 -16.46
N ILE A 156 -6.13 1.51 -15.65
CA ILE A 156 -7.26 1.56 -14.73
C ILE A 156 -6.88 0.85 -13.44
N ARG A 157 -7.28 1.44 -12.31
CA ARG A 157 -7.16 0.90 -10.96
C ARG A 157 -8.53 1.05 -10.31
N HIS A 158 -9.20 -0.06 -10.07
CA HIS A 158 -10.43 -0.08 -9.32
C HIS A 158 -10.09 -0.18 -7.83
N VAL A 159 -10.66 0.71 -7.02
CA VAL A 159 -10.51 0.72 -5.57
C VAL A 159 -11.89 0.59 -4.95
N CYS A 160 -12.05 -0.38 -4.05
CA CYS A 160 -13.27 -0.59 -3.31
C CYS A 160 -12.98 -0.66 -1.81
N TYR A 161 -13.68 0.14 -1.03
CA TYR A 161 -13.66 0.12 0.43
C TYR A 161 -14.97 -0.49 0.92
N HIS A 162 -14.84 -1.39 1.88
CA HIS A 162 -15.96 -2.04 2.55
C HIS A 162 -15.79 -1.95 4.06
N MET A 163 -16.90 -1.80 4.76
CA MET A 163 -16.94 -2.01 6.21
C MET A 163 -17.38 -3.43 6.50
N GLY A 164 -16.99 -3.94 7.65
CA GLY A 164 -17.42 -5.25 8.14
C GLY A 164 -18.07 -5.17 9.52
N GLY A 165 -18.76 -6.25 9.90
CA GLY A 165 -19.18 -6.52 11.28
C GLY A 165 -20.42 -5.77 11.77
N ASP A 166 -20.65 -5.84 13.08
CA ASP A 166 -21.76 -5.21 13.84
C ASP A 166 -21.99 -3.72 13.55
N ILE A 167 -20.99 -3.06 13.00
CA ILE A 167 -21.07 -1.65 12.61
C ILE A 167 -22.13 -1.46 11.51
N LEU A 168 -22.35 -2.47 10.65
CA LEU A 168 -23.38 -2.48 9.59
C LEU A 168 -24.77 -2.76 10.19
N GLY A 169 -25.39 -1.77 10.82
CA GLY A 169 -26.77 -1.88 11.32
C GLY A 169 -27.05 -1.21 12.65
N ASP A 170 -26.00 -0.83 13.40
CA ASP A 170 -26.16 -0.10 14.65
C ASP A 170 -26.44 1.38 14.37
N LYS A 171 -27.73 1.75 14.42
CA LYS A 171 -28.20 3.13 14.23
C LYS A 171 -27.65 4.12 15.25
N THR A 172 -27.09 3.65 16.39
CA THR A 172 -26.48 4.50 17.41
C THR A 172 -25.07 4.95 17.05
N LEU A 173 -24.45 4.31 16.06
CA LEU A 173 -23.16 4.73 15.52
C LEU A 173 -23.28 5.94 14.59
N TYR A 174 -24.49 6.24 14.10
CA TYR A 174 -24.73 7.27 13.09
C TYR A 174 -25.48 8.48 13.67
N ASP A 175 -25.18 9.65 13.13
CA ASP A 175 -26.01 10.83 13.27
C ASP A 175 -26.72 11.07 11.93
N LEU A 176 -27.84 10.38 11.71
CA LEU A 176 -28.62 10.50 10.48
C LEU A 176 -29.16 11.92 10.28
N GLU A 177 -29.35 12.68 11.37
CA GLU A 177 -29.77 14.09 11.32
C GLU A 177 -28.64 15.00 10.79
N LYS A 178 -27.38 14.67 11.11
CA LYS A 178 -26.20 15.28 10.48
C LYS A 178 -25.83 14.66 9.14
N GLY A 179 -26.56 13.63 8.70
CA GLY A 179 -26.36 12.93 7.43
C GLY A 179 -25.09 12.09 7.38
N ASP A 180 -24.67 11.55 8.52
CA ASP A 180 -23.65 10.52 8.61
C ASP A 180 -24.24 9.17 8.19
N GLU A 181 -24.40 8.94 6.88
CA GLU A 181 -24.80 7.62 6.37
C GLU A 181 -23.58 6.70 6.17
N PHE A 182 -23.86 5.40 6.04
CA PHE A 182 -22.90 4.37 5.68
C PHE A 182 -22.28 4.62 4.29
N ARG A 183 -20.96 4.44 4.17
CA ARG A 183 -20.18 4.95 3.03
C ARG A 183 -19.43 3.84 2.31
N ASP A 184 -20.08 2.89 1.65
CA ASP A 184 -19.34 2.01 0.71
C ASP A 184 -18.75 2.87 -0.40
N VAL A 185 -17.47 2.71 -0.67
CA VAL A 185 -16.74 3.57 -1.60
C VAL A 185 -16.12 2.74 -2.71
N GLY A 186 -16.60 2.91 -3.93
CA GLY A 186 -15.94 2.45 -5.15
C GLY A 186 -15.52 3.64 -5.99
N PHE A 187 -14.31 3.63 -6.54
CA PHE A 187 -13.89 4.55 -7.59
C PHE A 187 -12.75 3.99 -8.44
N GLU A 188 -12.63 4.52 -9.65
CA GLU A 188 -11.64 4.18 -10.63
C GLU A 188 -10.58 5.28 -10.70
N GLN A 189 -9.33 4.86 -10.78
CA GLN A 189 -8.18 5.73 -10.97
C GLN A 189 -7.36 5.29 -12.18
N THR A 190 -6.58 6.20 -12.70
CA THR A 190 -5.45 5.92 -13.60
C THR A 190 -4.18 6.45 -12.95
N GLY A 191 -3.00 6.02 -13.39
CA GLY A 191 -1.77 6.55 -12.84
C GLY A 191 -0.50 5.98 -13.43
N ALA A 192 0.61 6.40 -12.84
CA ALA A 192 1.93 5.92 -13.17
C ALA A 192 2.81 5.90 -11.91
N SER A 193 3.78 5.00 -11.88
CA SER A 193 4.85 5.00 -10.90
C SER A 193 6.20 4.78 -11.57
N VAL A 194 7.23 5.25 -10.89
CA VAL A 194 8.62 5.04 -11.26
C VAL A 194 9.40 4.60 -10.02
N SER A 195 10.25 3.60 -10.19
CA SER A 195 11.16 3.12 -9.17
C SER A 195 12.58 3.10 -9.72
N TYR A 196 13.55 3.59 -8.96
CA TYR A 196 14.94 3.66 -9.35
C TYR A 196 15.84 3.15 -8.24
N ARG A 197 16.66 2.15 -8.56
CA ARG A 197 17.67 1.58 -7.67
C ARG A 197 19.03 2.23 -7.90
N TRP A 198 19.64 2.70 -6.81
CA TRP A 198 20.99 3.23 -6.77
C TRP A 198 21.76 2.67 -5.57
N GLY A 199 22.58 1.66 -5.81
CA GLY A 199 23.34 0.97 -4.76
C GLY A 199 22.42 0.30 -3.73
N TRP A 200 22.49 0.78 -2.50
CA TRP A 200 21.66 0.36 -1.36
C TRP A 200 20.33 1.10 -1.26
N PHE A 201 20.14 2.15 -2.05
CA PHE A 201 18.94 2.96 -2.06
C PHE A 201 18.00 2.52 -3.17
N ASN A 202 16.72 2.45 -2.83
CA ASN A 202 15.62 2.45 -3.78
C ASN A 202 14.85 3.73 -3.61
N PHE A 203 14.62 4.44 -4.69
CA PHE A 203 13.74 5.59 -4.75
C PHE A 203 12.50 5.21 -5.53
N TYR A 204 11.35 5.68 -5.11
CA TYR A 204 10.12 5.46 -5.86
C TYR A 204 9.24 6.70 -5.75
N SER A 205 8.45 6.94 -6.79
CA SER A 205 7.39 7.95 -6.78
C SER A 205 6.28 7.55 -7.72
N GLY A 206 5.13 8.20 -7.56
CA GLY A 206 4.05 8.03 -8.50
C GLY A 206 2.95 9.05 -8.34
N ILE A 207 2.02 8.95 -9.26
CA ILE A 207 0.80 9.73 -9.31
C ILE A 207 -0.36 8.80 -9.66
N THR A 208 -1.49 8.98 -8.99
CA THR A 208 -2.78 8.45 -9.44
C THR A 208 -3.80 9.56 -9.50
N GLY A 209 -4.76 9.47 -10.42
CA GLY A 209 -5.86 10.41 -10.56
C GLY A 209 -7.17 9.70 -10.85
N ALA A 210 -8.28 10.22 -10.34
CA ALA A 210 -9.61 9.67 -10.59
C ALA A 210 -9.97 9.71 -12.09
N ILE A 211 -10.57 8.64 -12.60
CA ILE A 211 -11.16 8.62 -13.94
C ILE A 211 -12.51 9.33 -13.85
N THR A 212 -12.68 10.40 -14.63
CA THR A 212 -13.86 11.27 -14.58
C THR A 212 -15.16 10.51 -14.87
N ASN A 213 -16.24 10.85 -14.13
CA ASN A 213 -17.63 10.32 -14.14
C ASN A 213 -18.05 9.49 -12.90
N PHE A 214 -17.14 9.19 -11.97
CA PHE A 214 -17.46 8.52 -10.70
C PHE A 214 -17.54 9.48 -9.49
N TYR A 215 -17.99 10.72 -9.71
CA TYR A 215 -18.14 11.75 -8.66
C TYR A 215 -19.26 11.49 -7.64
N LYS A 216 -19.93 10.36 -7.79
CA LYS A 216 -21.09 9.98 -7.01
C LYS A 216 -20.76 9.06 -5.84
N SER A 217 -19.48 8.77 -5.61
CA SER A 217 -19.02 8.05 -4.42
C SER A 217 -18.94 9.00 -3.21
N ASN A 218 -19.15 8.47 -2.00
CA ASN A 218 -19.01 9.25 -0.75
C ASN A 218 -17.59 9.78 -0.55
N PHE A 219 -16.61 9.13 -1.15
CA PHE A 219 -15.21 9.52 -1.13
C PHE A 219 -14.57 9.21 -2.50
N VAL A 220 -13.84 10.16 -3.06
CA VAL A 220 -13.06 9.95 -4.28
C VAL A 220 -11.70 10.56 -4.07
N ASN A 221 -10.64 9.77 -4.16
CA ASN A 221 -9.30 10.32 -4.26
C ASN A 221 -9.11 10.86 -5.69
N LEU A 222 -9.24 12.19 -5.82
CA LEU A 222 -9.14 12.89 -7.10
C LEU A 222 -7.72 12.79 -7.64
N VAL A 223 -6.73 13.01 -6.78
CA VAL A 223 -5.32 12.88 -7.12
C VAL A 223 -4.54 12.39 -5.90
N TYR A 224 -3.54 11.54 -6.12
CA TYR A 224 -2.56 11.18 -5.10
C TYR A 224 -1.17 11.30 -5.70
N PHE A 225 -0.32 12.09 -5.07
CA PHE A 225 1.10 12.15 -5.36
C PHE A 225 1.87 11.54 -4.21
N TYR A 226 2.87 10.71 -4.52
CA TYR A 226 3.68 10.09 -3.50
C TYR A 226 5.12 9.88 -3.93
N GLY A 227 5.97 9.74 -2.94
CA GLY A 227 7.37 9.40 -3.10
C GLY A 227 7.93 8.79 -1.84
N GLY A 228 9.01 8.05 -1.99
CA GLY A 228 9.69 7.47 -0.87
C GLY A 228 11.05 6.92 -1.23
N THR A 229 11.75 6.50 -0.18
CA THR A 229 13.03 5.85 -0.31
C THR A 229 13.16 4.71 0.68
N GLU A 230 13.92 3.69 0.29
CA GLU A 230 14.28 2.58 1.15
C GLU A 230 15.77 2.32 1.04
N MET A 231 16.43 2.27 2.18
CA MET A 231 17.84 1.93 2.30
C MET A 231 17.94 0.49 2.82
N ARG A 232 18.65 -0.36 2.09
CA ARG A 232 18.95 -1.77 2.46
C ARG A 232 20.45 -1.93 2.63
N VAL A 233 20.91 -1.95 3.88
CA VAL A 233 22.34 -2.07 4.22
C VAL A 233 22.65 -3.54 4.52
N PRO A 234 23.51 -4.21 3.73
CA PRO A 234 23.91 -5.58 4.01
C PRO A 234 24.65 -5.69 5.34
N ILE A 235 24.19 -6.59 6.20
CA ILE A 235 24.82 -6.89 7.50
C ILE A 235 25.62 -8.19 7.38
N TYR A 236 24.98 -9.27 6.96
CA TYR A 236 25.58 -10.61 6.90
C TYR A 236 24.77 -11.57 6.03
N GLY A 237 25.39 -12.20 5.03
CA GLY A 237 24.69 -13.12 4.12
C GLY A 237 23.53 -12.41 3.40
N GLU A 238 22.31 -12.93 3.57
CA GLU A 238 21.07 -12.34 3.03
C GLU A 238 20.34 -11.41 4.02
N LEU A 239 20.99 -11.09 5.15
CA LEU A 239 20.46 -10.17 6.16
C LEU A 239 20.81 -8.72 5.79
N ASN A 240 19.79 -7.87 5.68
CA ASN A 240 19.96 -6.43 5.49
C ASN A 240 19.28 -5.64 6.62
N ALA A 241 19.89 -4.57 7.11
CA ALA A 241 19.16 -3.54 7.85
C ALA A 241 18.33 -2.73 6.85
N VAL A 242 17.07 -2.48 7.17
CA VAL A 242 16.15 -1.72 6.33
C VAL A 242 15.67 -0.48 7.06
N LEU A 243 15.77 0.66 6.38
CA LEU A 243 15.10 1.90 6.75
C LEU A 243 14.26 2.36 5.56
N SER A 244 13.00 2.71 5.78
CA SER A 244 12.09 3.13 4.72
C SER A 244 11.33 4.38 5.14
N VAL A 245 11.20 5.32 4.22
CA VAL A 245 10.43 6.57 4.40
C VAL A 245 9.51 6.73 3.20
N HIS A 246 8.28 7.13 3.47
CA HIS A 246 7.25 7.39 2.49
C HIS A 246 6.52 8.69 2.84
N VAL A 247 6.27 9.50 1.82
CA VAL A 247 5.47 10.72 1.90
C VAL A 247 4.52 10.77 0.72
N GLY A 248 3.33 11.31 0.95
CA GLY A 248 2.38 11.56 -0.11
C GLY A 248 1.34 12.59 0.30
N VAL A 249 0.55 13.02 -0.67
CA VAL A 249 -0.58 13.93 -0.48
C VAL A 249 -1.74 13.44 -1.32
N ASN A 250 -2.84 13.13 -0.65
CA ASN A 250 -4.13 12.85 -1.27
C ASN A 250 -4.90 14.16 -1.43
N TYR A 251 -5.45 14.40 -2.61
CA TYR A 251 -6.49 15.39 -2.85
C TYR A 251 -7.80 14.65 -3.01
N ASP A 252 -8.66 14.76 -2.02
CA ASP A 252 -9.89 13.97 -1.90
C ASP A 252 -11.11 14.85 -2.11
N ARG A 253 -12.15 14.29 -2.75
CA ARG A 253 -13.50 14.82 -2.72
C ARG A 253 -14.34 14.00 -1.76
N ILE A 254 -14.96 14.67 -0.82
CA ILE A 254 -15.83 14.08 0.19
C ILE A 254 -17.25 14.53 -0.08
N SER A 255 -18.12 13.54 -0.33
CA SER A 255 -19.49 13.75 -0.76
C SER A 255 -20.46 13.32 0.35
N LYS A 256 -21.38 14.22 0.68
CA LYS A 256 -22.53 13.90 1.50
C LYS A 256 -23.66 13.46 0.59
N ILE A 257 -24.09 12.23 0.76
CA ILE A 257 -25.11 11.59 -0.08
C ILE A 257 -26.29 11.21 0.82
N GLN A 258 -27.48 11.18 0.24
CA GLN A 258 -28.68 10.65 0.86
C GLN A 258 -29.26 9.56 -0.03
N ARG A 259 -29.29 8.32 0.47
CA ARG A 259 -29.95 7.21 -0.22
C ARG A 259 -31.46 7.25 -0.06
N SER A 260 -32.20 6.85 -1.10
CA SER A 260 -33.64 6.61 -1.02
C SER A 260 -33.95 5.42 -0.11
N ALA A 261 -35.18 5.36 0.43
CA ALA A 261 -35.60 4.31 1.35
C ALA A 261 -35.59 2.89 0.74
N ASP A 262 -35.69 2.79 -0.59
CA ASP A 262 -35.60 1.55 -1.36
C ASP A 262 -34.16 1.21 -1.82
N LEU A 263 -33.17 2.05 -1.48
CA LEU A 263 -31.74 1.90 -1.79
C LEU A 263 -31.41 1.88 -3.30
N LEU A 264 -32.34 2.28 -4.17
CA LEU A 264 -32.17 2.26 -5.63
C LEU A 264 -31.69 3.60 -6.19
N GLU A 265 -31.87 4.69 -5.45
CA GLU A 265 -31.46 6.03 -5.83
C GLU A 265 -30.66 6.69 -4.72
N TYR A 266 -29.82 7.65 -5.09
CA TYR A 266 -29.19 8.52 -4.11
C TYR A 266 -29.03 9.94 -4.65
N LYS A 267 -29.11 10.90 -3.74
CA LYS A 267 -28.98 12.33 -4.00
C LYS A 267 -27.70 12.86 -3.38
N LEU A 268 -26.85 13.48 -4.19
CA LEU A 268 -25.73 14.28 -3.68
C LEU A 268 -26.29 15.53 -3.00
N LEU A 269 -26.06 15.66 -1.69
CA LEU A 269 -26.49 16.82 -0.90
C LEU A 269 -25.46 17.94 -0.95
N SER A 270 -24.19 17.60 -0.73
CA SER A 270 -23.06 18.54 -0.73
C SER A 270 -21.76 17.79 -0.96
N HIS A 271 -20.70 18.52 -1.29
CA HIS A 271 -19.35 17.98 -1.30
C HIS A 271 -18.34 19.07 -0.91
N TYR A 272 -17.17 18.64 -0.44
CA TYR A 272 -16.00 19.49 -0.25
C TYR A 272 -14.75 18.74 -0.71
N GLU A 273 -13.67 19.48 -0.91
CA GLU A 273 -12.38 18.93 -1.32
C GLU A 273 -11.34 19.23 -0.24
N GLU A 274 -10.44 18.28 0.01
CA GLU A 274 -9.45 18.38 1.07
C GLU A 274 -8.13 17.73 0.64
N ALA A 275 -7.02 18.38 0.97
CA ALA A 275 -5.70 17.79 0.82
C ALA A 275 -5.27 17.14 2.15
N THR A 276 -4.97 15.84 2.15
CA THR A 276 -4.48 15.13 3.34
C THR A 276 -3.08 14.56 3.13
N PRO A 277 -2.18 14.72 4.11
CA PRO A 277 -0.86 14.12 4.04
C PRO A 277 -0.92 12.61 4.28
N VAL A 278 0.02 11.89 3.68
CA VAL A 278 0.30 10.49 3.95
C VAL A 278 1.77 10.39 4.32
N PHE A 279 2.06 9.71 5.42
CA PHE A 279 3.42 9.49 5.89
C PHE A 279 3.55 8.07 6.39
N ALA A 280 4.67 7.42 6.05
CA ALA A 280 5.02 6.15 6.65
C ALA A 280 6.53 6.02 6.85
N LEU A 281 6.91 5.37 7.95
CA LEU A 281 8.29 5.13 8.34
C LEU A 281 8.43 3.66 8.76
N GLY A 282 9.47 2.99 8.30
CA GLY A 282 9.79 1.63 8.70
C GLY A 282 11.25 1.46 9.07
N VAL A 283 11.51 0.71 10.14
CA VAL A 283 12.86 0.27 10.51
C VAL A 283 12.84 -1.21 10.86
N GLY A 284 13.72 -2.00 10.27
CA GLY A 284 13.68 -3.44 10.41
C GLY A 284 14.87 -4.18 9.84
N ILE A 285 14.70 -5.48 9.71
CA ILE A 285 15.67 -6.41 9.13
C ILE A 285 14.99 -7.13 7.96
N GLU A 286 15.65 -7.15 6.81
CA GLU A 286 15.31 -8.02 5.70
C GLU A 286 16.09 -9.32 5.82
N VAL A 287 15.41 -10.44 5.69
CA VAL A 287 15.98 -11.79 5.59
C VAL A 287 15.43 -12.41 4.31
N HIS A 288 16.27 -12.55 3.29
CA HIS A 288 15.87 -13.08 1.98
C HIS A 288 14.74 -12.22 1.35
N ASP A 289 13.49 -12.70 1.40
CA ASP A 289 12.29 -12.06 0.86
C ASP A 289 11.37 -11.45 1.93
N TRP A 290 11.76 -11.56 3.19
CA TRP A 290 10.95 -11.08 4.32
C TRP A 290 11.56 -9.84 4.93
N ILE A 291 10.75 -8.82 5.18
CA ILE A 291 11.11 -7.70 6.04
C ILE A 291 10.33 -7.83 7.34
N LEU A 292 11.02 -7.78 8.46
CA LEU A 292 10.48 -7.79 9.81
C LEU A 292 10.92 -6.53 10.53
N GLY A 293 10.01 -5.76 11.12
CA GLY A 293 10.40 -4.53 11.79
C GLY A 293 9.27 -3.76 12.42
N MET A 294 9.59 -2.55 12.86
CA MET A 294 8.60 -1.59 13.35
C MET A 294 8.20 -0.67 12.20
N LYS A 295 6.90 -0.44 12.06
CA LYS A 295 6.33 0.47 11.06
C LYS A 295 5.37 1.45 11.73
N TYR A 296 5.47 2.71 11.31
CA TYR A 296 4.57 3.79 11.66
C TYR A 296 3.89 4.29 10.40
N ASP A 297 2.56 4.41 10.43
CA ASP A 297 1.74 4.93 9.33
C ASP A 297 0.86 6.08 9.84
N TYR A 298 0.84 7.18 9.12
CA TYR A 298 -0.06 8.30 9.31
C TYR A 298 -0.75 8.63 7.99
N ALA A 299 -2.05 8.38 7.90
CA ALA A 299 -2.81 8.58 6.68
C ALA A 299 -4.28 8.84 7.02
N ARG A 300 -5.07 9.31 6.05
CA ARG A 300 -6.53 9.34 6.21
C ARG A 300 -7.01 7.95 6.60
N SER A 301 -7.87 7.87 7.62
CA SER A 301 -8.40 6.58 8.04
C SER A 301 -9.12 5.93 6.87
N ARG A 302 -8.83 4.66 6.65
CA ARG A 302 -9.49 3.87 5.62
C ARG A 302 -10.70 3.11 6.20
N GLN A 303 -11.06 3.36 7.47
CA GLN A 303 -12.38 3.03 8.00
C GLN A 303 -13.39 3.96 7.35
N MET A 304 -14.45 3.43 6.75
CA MET A 304 -15.47 4.30 6.15
C MET A 304 -16.29 5.07 7.19
N TYR A 305 -16.16 4.71 8.48
CA TYR A 305 -16.75 5.43 9.61
C TYR A 305 -15.91 6.63 10.04
N ALA A 306 -14.58 6.49 9.96
CA ALA A 306 -13.63 7.46 10.50
C ALA A 306 -12.81 8.15 9.40
N TYR A 307 -13.17 8.00 8.13
CA TYR A 307 -12.38 8.51 7.00
C TYR A 307 -12.30 10.05 6.93
N GLU A 308 -13.15 10.77 7.65
CA GLU A 308 -12.99 12.22 7.84
C GLU A 308 -11.81 12.56 8.76
N HIS A 309 -11.26 11.57 9.46
CA HIS A 309 -10.17 11.72 10.39
C HIS A 309 -8.87 11.10 9.87
N MET A 310 -7.76 11.64 10.37
CA MET A 310 -6.43 11.07 10.18
C MET A 310 -6.22 9.94 11.17
N GLU A 311 -5.64 8.84 10.71
CA GLU A 311 -5.30 7.66 11.51
C GLU A 311 -3.79 7.56 11.67
N SER A 312 -3.35 7.32 12.91
CA SER A 312 -1.96 7.09 13.28
C SER A 312 -1.80 5.67 13.81
N LYS A 313 -1.01 4.85 13.10
CA LYS A 313 -0.74 3.45 13.42
C LYS A 313 0.73 3.24 13.73
N ILE A 314 1.01 2.43 14.74
CA ILE A 314 2.36 1.94 15.01
C ILE A 314 2.28 0.46 15.38
N GLY A 315 3.20 -0.33 14.85
CA GLY A 315 3.21 -1.76 15.13
C GLY A 315 4.41 -2.49 14.59
N PHE A 316 4.47 -3.77 14.94
CA PHE A 316 5.35 -4.72 14.31
C PHE A 316 4.77 -5.08 12.94
N SER A 317 5.58 -4.96 11.90
CA SER A 317 5.23 -5.32 10.53
C SER A 317 6.10 -6.46 10.04
N ALA A 318 5.46 -7.47 9.45
CA ALA A 318 6.11 -8.48 8.65
C ALA A 318 5.61 -8.36 7.21
N MET A 319 6.50 -8.19 6.24
CA MET A 319 6.17 -8.11 4.82
C MET A 319 6.96 -9.16 4.05
N ARG A 320 6.31 -9.81 3.09
CA ARG A 320 6.96 -10.65 2.09
C ARG A 320 6.98 -9.93 0.74
N HIS A 321 8.14 -9.89 0.12
CA HIS A 321 8.29 -9.53 -1.29
C HIS A 321 7.64 -10.61 -2.16
N TRP A 322 6.78 -10.20 -3.09
CA TRP A 322 6.33 -11.06 -4.18
C TRP A 322 7.20 -10.81 -5.39
#